data_AF-A0A6S6UE50-F1
#
_entry.id   AF-A0A6S6UE50-F1
#
_cell.length_a   1.000
_cell.length_b   1.000
_cell.length_c   1.000
_cell.angle_alpha   90.00
_cell.angle_beta   90.00
_cell.angle_gamma   90.00
#
_symmetry.space_group_name_H-M   'P 1'
#
loop_
_entity.id
_entity.type
_entity.pdbx_description
1 polymer ?
#
loop_
_entity_poly.entity_id
_entity_poly.type
_entity_poly.pdbx_seq_one_letter_code
_entity_poly.pdbx_strand_id
1 'polypeptide(L)'
;MKKQLHTFIMGSFTLFAIYLYYLSATPLPPQLTIKDVPSIDVNNQEQKALTYLNTLRKGAGLVPFHSQTQLNTAAKNHANYLTNHLTFGHREEPQHPDFTGEFASSRVTHAGYATHQVIENVSTHNLSYKESINGLFAAIYHRLAFLDFRSDAIGIGISQNQHTKTQTAFVYDMSSNALESLYKNTKNISLKHITTALERNKKLNKNVVIYPFNGQKEVPPAFFDELPDPLPEHRVSGFPISISFNSYYHKEAKLLKFELYDNNGVQVNNTLKFDYKTDPNKRLEKLDFVLFPLKRLNWNSQYHVKFLAIVDQEIVSKEWHFSTQKFNMPLHIVKDNNEVYPMKQMDSHVFYFPPTSKVDLLHDISYPSNVDIEFIDKNTIKLTALAQVKRTQNLLIGKHQLTLNIQK
;
A
#
# COMPACT_ATOMS: atom_id res chain seq x y z
N MET A 1 -45.82 60.96 35.70
CA MET A 1 -44.37 60.63 35.74
C MET A 1 -44.04 59.17 36.10
N LYS A 2 -44.76 58.45 36.99
CA LYS A 2 -44.38 57.07 37.38
C LYS A 2 -44.48 55.99 36.28
N LYS A 3 -45.39 56.10 35.30
CA LYS A 3 -45.55 55.10 34.22
C LYS A 3 -44.46 55.17 33.13
N GLN A 4 -43.92 56.35 32.83
CA GLN A 4 -42.88 56.50 31.79
C GLN A 4 -41.49 56.03 32.25
N LEU A 5 -41.18 56.13 33.54
CA LEU A 5 -39.90 55.68 34.09
C LEU A 5 -39.78 54.14 34.11
N HIS A 6 -40.90 53.42 34.32
CA HIS A 6 -40.92 51.96 34.32
C HIS A 6 -40.69 51.37 32.92
N THR A 7 -41.24 51.99 31.87
CA THR A 7 -41.07 51.54 30.48
C THR A 7 -39.64 51.77 29.98
N PHE A 8 -38.99 52.86 30.41
CA PHE A 8 -37.60 53.16 30.01
C PHE A 8 -36.59 52.22 30.70
N ILE A 9 -36.80 51.89 31.97
CA ILE A 9 -35.93 50.95 32.71
C ILE A 9 -36.08 49.51 32.18
N MET A 10 -37.30 49.06 31.83
CA MET A 10 -37.49 47.74 31.20
C MET A 10 -36.88 47.66 29.80
N GLY A 11 -36.99 48.72 28.98
CA GLY A 11 -36.42 48.74 27.63
C GLY A 11 -34.88 48.74 27.61
N SER A 12 -34.26 49.38 28.59
CA SER A 12 -32.79 49.37 28.73
C SER A 12 -32.27 48.03 29.27
N PHE A 13 -32.99 47.36 30.17
CA PHE A 13 -32.62 46.03 30.66
C PHE A 13 -32.74 44.93 29.59
N THR A 14 -33.74 45.00 28.71
CA THR A 14 -33.88 44.02 27.61
C THR A 14 -32.82 44.20 26.53
N LEU A 15 -32.48 45.45 26.16
CA LEU A 15 -31.36 45.73 25.26
C LEU A 15 -30.01 45.30 25.86
N PHE A 16 -29.80 45.51 27.16
CA PHE A 16 -28.58 45.08 27.86
C PHE A 16 -28.48 43.55 27.99
N ALA A 17 -29.60 42.86 28.23
CA ALA A 17 -29.66 41.39 28.28
C ALA A 17 -29.45 40.74 26.90
N ILE A 18 -29.98 41.34 25.81
CA ILE A 18 -29.71 40.90 24.44
C ILE A 18 -28.24 41.15 24.10
N TYR A 19 -27.69 42.30 24.46
CA TYR A 19 -26.27 42.64 24.25
C TYR A 19 -25.33 41.69 25.02
N LEU A 20 -25.66 41.36 26.28
CA LEU A 20 -24.95 40.34 27.07
C LEU A 20 -25.08 38.94 26.48
N TYR A 21 -26.25 38.56 25.94
CA TYR A 21 -26.44 37.27 25.26
C TYR A 21 -25.58 37.17 23.97
N TYR A 22 -25.45 38.26 23.22
CA TYR A 22 -24.55 38.32 22.05
C TYR A 22 -23.06 38.35 22.44
N LEU A 23 -22.70 38.90 23.61
CA LEU A 23 -21.33 38.88 24.16
C LEU A 23 -20.98 37.55 24.86
N SER A 24 -21.96 36.83 25.40
CA SER A 24 -21.77 35.56 26.11
C SER A 24 -22.04 34.33 25.25
N ALA A 25 -22.56 34.49 24.03
CA ALA A 25 -22.68 33.41 23.06
C ALA A 25 -21.27 33.03 22.59
N THR A 26 -20.59 32.20 23.38
CA THR A 26 -19.41 31.48 22.90
C THR A 26 -19.85 30.74 21.63
N PRO A 27 -19.24 31.03 20.45
CA PRO A 27 -19.59 30.30 19.25
C PRO A 27 -19.39 28.82 19.55
N LEU A 28 -20.42 28.01 19.26
CA LEU A 28 -20.33 26.56 19.41
C LEU A 28 -19.06 26.11 18.67
N PRO A 29 -18.18 25.32 19.32
CA PRO A 29 -17.01 24.81 18.63
C PRO A 29 -17.48 24.06 17.37
N PRO A 30 -16.80 24.23 16.23
CA PRO A 30 -17.20 23.58 15.00
C PRO A 30 -17.31 22.07 15.23
N GLN A 31 -18.47 21.50 14.89
CA GLN A 31 -18.73 20.08 15.07
C GLN A 31 -17.83 19.29 14.11
N LEU A 32 -16.94 18.48 14.67
CA LEU A 32 -16.11 17.55 13.89
C LEU A 32 -17.00 16.41 13.40
N THR A 33 -17.11 16.26 12.07
CA THR A 33 -17.82 15.15 11.43
C THR A 33 -16.80 14.20 10.82
N ILE A 34 -16.92 12.91 11.11
CA ILE A 34 -16.09 11.88 10.49
C ILE A 34 -16.61 11.63 9.07
N LYS A 35 -15.72 11.72 8.07
CA LYS A 35 -16.05 11.43 6.67
C LYS A 35 -16.46 9.96 6.52
N ASP A 36 -17.61 9.70 5.89
CA ASP A 36 -18.03 8.34 5.57
C ASP A 36 -17.13 7.74 4.48
N VAL A 37 -16.78 6.47 4.64
CA VAL A 37 -15.98 5.73 3.66
C VAL A 37 -16.92 5.02 2.70
N PRO A 38 -16.68 5.07 1.38
CA PRO A 38 -17.55 4.39 0.43
C PRO A 38 -17.50 2.86 0.60
N SER A 39 -18.64 2.21 0.34
CA SER A 39 -18.70 0.75 0.31
C SER A 39 -17.93 0.19 -0.88
N ILE A 40 -17.16 -0.88 -0.64
CA ILE A 40 -16.34 -1.53 -1.66
C ILE A 40 -17.18 -2.56 -2.42
N ASP A 41 -17.15 -2.48 -3.74
CA ASP A 41 -17.63 -3.55 -4.63
C ASP A 41 -16.63 -4.72 -4.63
N VAL A 42 -16.77 -5.60 -3.65
CA VAL A 42 -15.85 -6.71 -3.37
C VAL A 42 -15.55 -7.56 -4.61
N ASN A 43 -16.58 -8.02 -5.32
CA ASN A 43 -16.41 -8.93 -6.46
C ASN A 43 -15.59 -8.27 -7.58
N ASN A 44 -15.87 -6.99 -7.87
CA ASN A 44 -15.12 -6.22 -8.85
C ASN A 44 -13.68 -5.94 -8.40
N GLN A 45 -13.45 -5.68 -7.10
CA GLN A 45 -12.10 -5.55 -6.57
C GLN A 45 -11.31 -6.86 -6.71
N GLU A 46 -11.90 -8.01 -6.37
CA GLU A 46 -11.23 -9.32 -6.48
C GLU A 46 -10.83 -9.63 -7.93
N GLN A 47 -11.73 -9.40 -8.90
CA GLN A 47 -11.45 -9.60 -10.32
C GLN A 47 -10.33 -8.66 -10.83
N LYS A 48 -10.39 -7.39 -10.44
CA LYS A 48 -9.35 -6.41 -10.83
C LYS A 48 -8.03 -6.69 -10.14
N ALA A 49 -8.04 -7.18 -8.90
CA ALA A 49 -6.84 -7.60 -8.17
C ALA A 49 -6.09 -8.69 -8.94
N LEU A 50 -6.79 -9.77 -9.32
CA LEU A 50 -6.19 -10.86 -10.10
C LEU A 50 -5.61 -10.36 -11.42
N THR A 51 -6.37 -9.55 -12.15
CA THR A 51 -5.95 -8.99 -13.45
C THR A 51 -4.71 -8.11 -13.30
N TYR A 52 -4.69 -7.24 -12.30
CA TYR A 52 -3.58 -6.33 -12.04
C TYR A 52 -2.32 -7.07 -11.61
N LEU A 53 -2.45 -8.00 -10.66
CA LEU A 53 -1.34 -8.83 -10.19
C LEU A 53 -0.73 -9.66 -11.33
N ASN A 54 -1.57 -10.24 -12.19
CA ASN A 54 -1.11 -10.97 -13.37
C ASN A 54 -0.43 -10.07 -14.41
N THR A 55 -0.80 -8.79 -14.50
CA THR A 55 -0.09 -7.82 -15.33
C THR A 55 1.32 -7.57 -14.79
N LEU A 56 1.47 -7.40 -13.47
CA LEU A 56 2.76 -7.21 -12.82
C LEU A 56 3.66 -8.46 -12.96
N ARG A 57 3.12 -9.65 -12.71
CA ARG A 57 3.84 -10.93 -12.85
C ARG A 57 4.33 -11.15 -14.28
N LYS A 58 3.46 -10.97 -15.28
CA LYS A 58 3.84 -11.10 -16.70
C LYS A 58 4.94 -10.10 -17.09
N GLY A 59 4.82 -8.84 -16.66
CA GLY A 59 5.83 -7.81 -16.90
C GLY A 59 7.20 -8.19 -16.31
N ALA A 60 7.18 -8.78 -15.11
CA ALA A 60 8.38 -9.28 -14.42
C ALA A 60 8.95 -10.58 -15.02
N GLY A 61 8.22 -11.25 -15.92
CA GLY A 61 8.65 -12.49 -16.58
C GLY A 61 8.17 -13.78 -15.92
N LEU A 62 7.10 -13.70 -15.13
CA LEU A 62 6.48 -14.84 -14.47
C LEU A 62 5.18 -15.24 -15.18
N VAL A 63 4.82 -16.52 -15.06
CA VAL A 63 3.50 -17.02 -15.45
C VAL A 63 2.40 -16.37 -14.60
N PRO A 64 1.22 -16.11 -15.18
CA PRO A 64 0.10 -15.59 -14.41
C PRO A 64 -0.38 -16.62 -13.38
N PHE A 65 -0.98 -16.13 -12.30
CA PHE A 65 -1.78 -16.95 -11.40
C PHE A 65 -3.11 -17.33 -12.04
N HIS A 66 -3.57 -18.54 -11.69
CA HIS A 66 -4.90 -19.07 -11.95
C HIS A 66 -5.71 -19.05 -10.66
N SER A 67 -6.93 -18.53 -10.71
CA SER A 67 -7.80 -18.51 -9.52
C SER A 67 -8.22 -19.93 -9.15
N GLN A 68 -8.17 -20.27 -7.85
CA GLN A 68 -8.61 -21.54 -7.32
C GLN A 68 -9.73 -21.37 -6.30
N THR A 69 -10.80 -22.15 -6.44
CA THR A 69 -12.01 -21.99 -5.62
C THR A 69 -11.75 -22.17 -4.13
N GLN A 70 -11.02 -23.22 -3.73
CA GLN A 70 -10.75 -23.51 -2.31
C GLN A 70 -9.83 -22.44 -1.69
N LEU A 71 -8.86 -21.92 -2.46
CA LEU A 71 -8.03 -20.81 -2.02
C LEU A 71 -8.86 -19.52 -1.89
N ASN A 72 -9.78 -19.23 -2.81
CA ASN A 72 -10.70 -18.09 -2.67
C ASN A 72 -11.55 -18.22 -1.41
N THR A 73 -12.05 -19.43 -1.10
CA THR A 73 -12.82 -19.68 0.12
C THR A 73 -11.98 -19.43 1.37
N ALA A 74 -10.74 -19.94 1.43
CA ALA A 74 -9.85 -19.71 2.55
C ALA A 74 -9.52 -18.21 2.74
N ALA A 75 -9.12 -17.54 1.67
CA ALA A 75 -8.81 -16.12 1.68
C ALA A 75 -10.03 -15.27 2.09
N LYS A 76 -11.23 -15.62 1.60
CA LYS A 76 -12.47 -14.93 1.94
C LYS A 76 -12.85 -15.12 3.40
N ASN A 77 -12.74 -16.35 3.92
CA ASN A 77 -12.99 -16.65 5.33
C ASN A 77 -12.04 -15.84 6.21
N HIS A 78 -10.74 -15.81 5.87
CA HIS A 78 -9.76 -15.05 6.64
C HIS A 78 -10.01 -13.54 6.54
N ALA A 79 -10.33 -13.00 5.37
CA ALA A 79 -10.67 -11.59 5.22
C ALA A 79 -11.89 -11.20 6.07
N ASN A 80 -12.92 -12.05 6.13
CA ASN A 80 -14.08 -11.84 6.99
C ASN A 80 -13.72 -11.92 8.47
N TYR A 81 -12.89 -12.89 8.87
CA TYR A 81 -12.39 -13.00 10.24
C TYR A 81 -11.70 -11.70 10.69
N LEU A 82 -10.78 -11.18 9.86
CA LEU A 82 -10.05 -9.96 10.16
C LEU A 82 -10.97 -8.73 10.31
N THR A 83 -12.01 -8.62 9.47
CA THR A 83 -12.94 -7.49 9.54
C THR A 83 -14.00 -7.63 10.64
N ASN A 84 -14.43 -8.84 10.97
CA ASN A 84 -15.39 -9.11 12.04
C ASN A 84 -14.78 -8.87 13.43
N HIS A 85 -13.51 -9.22 13.60
CA HIS A 85 -12.81 -9.11 14.89
C HIS A 85 -11.93 -7.86 15.01
N LEU A 86 -12.03 -6.93 14.04
CA LEU A 86 -11.27 -5.68 14.00
C LEU A 86 -9.76 -5.89 14.22
N THR A 87 -9.22 -6.93 13.58
CA THR A 87 -7.83 -7.38 13.75
C THR A 87 -7.08 -7.38 12.41
N PHE A 88 -5.79 -7.68 12.45
CA PHE A 88 -4.90 -7.69 11.29
C PHE A 88 -3.84 -8.80 11.42
N GLY A 89 -3.15 -9.09 10.32
CA GLY A 89 -2.07 -10.06 10.27
C GLY A 89 -2.52 -11.43 9.76
N HIS A 90 -1.73 -12.46 10.06
CA HIS A 90 -1.82 -13.77 9.43
C HIS A 90 -2.51 -14.84 10.29
N ARG A 91 -2.88 -14.51 11.54
CA ARG A 91 -3.37 -15.48 12.53
C ARG A 91 -4.86 -15.35 12.83
N GLU A 92 -5.50 -16.50 13.00
CA GLU A 92 -6.83 -16.61 13.63
C GLU A 92 -6.67 -17.24 15.01
N GLU A 93 -7.60 -16.91 15.91
CA GLU A 93 -7.56 -17.39 17.29
C GLU A 93 -8.72 -18.39 17.52
N PRO A 94 -8.45 -19.60 18.07
CA PRO A 94 -9.42 -20.71 18.11
C PRO A 94 -10.73 -20.46 18.84
N GLN A 95 -10.79 -19.45 19.71
CA GLN A 95 -11.99 -19.13 20.50
C GLN A 95 -13.11 -18.46 19.69
N HIS A 96 -12.83 -17.97 18.49
CA HIS A 96 -13.83 -17.27 17.69
C HIS A 96 -14.68 -18.27 16.88
N PRO A 97 -16.01 -18.04 16.77
CA PRO A 97 -16.93 -19.00 16.16
C PRO A 97 -16.74 -19.18 14.65
N ASP A 98 -16.14 -18.21 13.96
CA ASP A 98 -15.78 -18.24 12.53
C ASP A 98 -14.32 -18.65 12.29
N PHE A 99 -13.64 -19.22 13.30
CA PHE A 99 -12.29 -19.77 13.17
C PHE A 99 -12.25 -20.92 12.16
N THR A 100 -11.31 -20.84 11.22
CA THR A 100 -11.06 -21.88 10.21
C THR A 100 -9.65 -22.47 10.30
N GLY A 101 -8.73 -21.79 10.97
CA GLY A 101 -7.39 -22.28 11.25
C GLY A 101 -6.42 -21.17 11.64
N GLU A 102 -5.51 -21.47 12.57
CA GLU A 102 -4.58 -20.46 13.11
C GLU A 102 -3.69 -19.85 12.01
N PHE A 103 -3.18 -20.66 11.09
CA PHE A 103 -2.31 -20.22 9.99
C PHE A 103 -2.96 -20.51 8.64
N ALA A 104 -2.52 -19.79 7.59
CA ALA A 104 -3.00 -19.97 6.21
C ALA A 104 -2.99 -21.45 5.78
N SER A 105 -1.95 -22.20 6.16
CA SER A 105 -1.83 -23.65 5.88
C SER A 105 -3.00 -24.48 6.43
N SER A 106 -3.51 -24.13 7.61
CA SER A 106 -4.67 -24.77 8.23
C SER A 106 -5.97 -24.30 7.57
N ARG A 107 -6.08 -23.01 7.26
CA ARG A 107 -7.26 -22.41 6.62
C ARG A 107 -7.51 -22.95 5.22
N VAL A 108 -6.46 -23.07 4.40
CA VAL A 108 -6.59 -23.66 3.06
C VAL A 108 -6.98 -25.14 3.13
N THR A 109 -6.46 -25.87 4.12
CA THR A 109 -6.85 -27.27 4.36
C THR A 109 -8.30 -27.37 4.81
N HIS A 110 -8.75 -26.49 5.70
CA HIS A 110 -10.16 -26.39 6.13
C HIS A 110 -11.10 -26.10 4.95
N ALA A 111 -10.68 -25.24 4.02
CA ALA A 111 -11.41 -24.96 2.78
C ALA A 111 -11.34 -26.11 1.74
N GLY A 112 -10.69 -27.23 2.06
CA GLY A 112 -10.59 -28.41 1.20
C GLY A 112 -9.50 -28.34 0.13
N TYR A 113 -8.54 -27.43 0.25
CA TYR A 113 -7.36 -27.43 -0.62
C TYR A 113 -6.46 -28.62 -0.27
N ALA A 114 -5.97 -29.33 -1.28
CA ALA A 114 -5.35 -30.64 -1.07
C ALA A 114 -3.97 -30.59 -0.37
N THR A 115 -3.29 -29.44 -0.45
CA THR A 115 -1.99 -29.21 0.16
C THR A 115 -2.08 -28.07 1.18
N HIS A 116 -1.31 -28.18 2.25
CA HIS A 116 -1.14 -27.12 3.25
C HIS A 116 -0.02 -26.14 2.88
N GLN A 117 0.68 -26.37 1.76
CA GLN A 117 1.75 -25.49 1.28
C GLN A 117 1.13 -24.27 0.56
N VAL A 118 1.14 -23.14 1.25
CA VAL A 118 0.60 -21.86 0.79
C VAL A 118 1.52 -20.73 1.24
N ILE A 119 1.62 -19.69 0.41
CA ILE A 119 2.22 -18.40 0.76
C ILE A 119 1.08 -17.40 0.83
N GLU A 120 0.99 -16.65 1.93
CA GLU A 120 -0.08 -15.67 2.13
C GLU A 120 0.48 -14.25 2.14
N ASN A 121 -0.18 -13.35 1.40
CA ASN A 121 -0.06 -11.92 1.61
C ASN A 121 -1.37 -11.39 2.20
N VAL A 122 -1.27 -10.51 3.20
CA VAL A 122 -2.43 -9.86 3.82
C VAL A 122 -2.16 -8.36 3.92
N SER A 123 -3.18 -7.56 3.64
CA SER A 123 -3.19 -6.14 3.97
C SER A 123 -4.54 -5.74 4.54
N THR A 124 -4.55 -4.67 5.35
CA THR A 124 -5.77 -4.14 5.97
C THR A 124 -5.83 -2.64 5.79
N HIS A 125 -7.03 -2.07 5.94
CA HIS A 125 -7.29 -0.62 5.85
C HIS A 125 -7.04 0.00 4.47
N ASN A 126 -6.85 -0.81 3.43
CA ASN A 126 -6.81 -0.33 2.06
C ASN A 126 -8.23 -0.19 1.51
N LEU A 127 -8.45 0.76 0.60
CA LEU A 127 -9.77 1.00 0.01
C LEU A 127 -9.90 0.47 -1.41
N SER A 128 -8.81 -0.05 -1.98
CA SER A 128 -8.83 -0.66 -3.31
C SER A 128 -7.79 -1.76 -3.49
N TYR A 129 -8.05 -2.66 -4.46
CA TYR A 129 -7.09 -3.69 -4.87
C TYR A 129 -5.73 -3.10 -5.27
N LYS A 130 -5.74 -1.91 -5.90
CA LYS A 130 -4.53 -1.28 -6.42
C LYS A 130 -3.69 -0.74 -5.28
N GLU A 131 -4.31 -0.12 -4.28
CA GLU A 131 -3.63 0.34 -3.07
C GLU A 131 -3.01 -0.82 -2.30
N SER A 132 -3.79 -1.89 -2.07
CA SER A 132 -3.31 -3.12 -1.42
C SER A 132 -2.12 -3.73 -2.15
N ILE A 133 -2.26 -4.03 -3.45
CA ILE A 133 -1.19 -4.66 -4.24
C ILE A 133 0.02 -3.74 -4.32
N ASN A 134 -0.14 -2.43 -4.55
CA ASN A 134 1.00 -1.50 -4.62
C ASN A 134 1.76 -1.41 -3.29
N GLY A 135 1.05 -1.36 -2.16
CA GLY A 135 1.66 -1.37 -0.84
C GLY A 135 2.46 -2.66 -0.59
N LEU A 136 1.84 -3.80 -0.89
CA LEU A 136 2.49 -5.12 -0.77
C LEU A 136 3.63 -5.32 -1.78
N PHE A 137 3.62 -4.66 -2.93
CA PHE A 137 4.77 -4.62 -3.83
C PHE A 137 5.85 -3.65 -3.34
N ALA A 138 5.53 -2.61 -2.56
CA ALA A 138 6.56 -1.79 -1.94
C ALA A 138 7.25 -2.53 -0.78
N ALA A 139 6.50 -3.34 -0.02
CA ALA A 139 6.97 -4.24 1.03
C ALA A 139 7.74 -5.43 0.43
N ILE A 140 9.04 -5.58 0.75
CA ILE A 140 9.92 -6.44 -0.03
C ILE A 140 9.62 -7.93 0.17
N TYR A 141 9.27 -8.37 1.37
CA TYR A 141 8.99 -9.78 1.62
C TYR A 141 7.65 -10.18 0.99
N HIS A 142 6.65 -9.30 1.07
CA HIS A 142 5.35 -9.50 0.41
C HIS A 142 5.48 -9.47 -1.13
N ARG A 143 6.34 -8.61 -1.68
CA ARG A 143 6.67 -8.61 -3.12
C ARG A 143 7.22 -9.97 -3.54
N LEU A 144 8.17 -10.52 -2.79
CA LEU A 144 8.80 -11.80 -3.13
C LEU A 144 7.79 -12.96 -3.07
N ALA A 145 6.82 -12.90 -2.17
CA ALA A 145 5.68 -13.83 -2.18
C ALA A 145 4.87 -13.73 -3.49
N PHE A 146 4.52 -12.51 -3.94
CA PHE A 146 3.82 -12.31 -5.22
C PHE A 146 4.65 -12.69 -6.45
N LEU A 147 5.98 -12.62 -6.35
CA LEU A 147 6.91 -12.91 -7.44
C LEU A 147 7.56 -14.30 -7.30
N ASP A 148 7.03 -15.17 -6.45
CA ASP A 148 7.54 -16.52 -6.24
C ASP A 148 7.52 -17.33 -7.55
N PHE A 149 8.64 -17.98 -7.85
CA PHE A 149 8.84 -18.76 -9.07
C PHE A 149 8.08 -20.10 -9.07
N ARG A 150 7.54 -20.52 -7.92
CA ARG A 150 6.92 -21.83 -7.77
C ARG A 150 5.40 -21.77 -7.82
N SER A 151 4.82 -20.62 -7.48
CA SER A 151 3.38 -20.44 -7.40
C SER A 151 2.75 -20.02 -8.74
N ASP A 152 1.64 -20.66 -9.10
CA ASP A 152 0.81 -20.38 -10.28
C ASP A 152 -0.70 -20.48 -9.99
N ALA A 153 -1.08 -20.71 -8.72
CA ALA A 153 -2.45 -20.71 -8.23
C ALA A 153 -2.65 -19.59 -7.20
N ILE A 154 -3.83 -18.99 -7.15
CA ILE A 154 -4.17 -17.96 -6.16
C ILE A 154 -5.64 -18.02 -5.72
N GLY A 155 -5.87 -17.72 -4.44
CA GLY A 155 -7.14 -17.31 -3.88
C GLY A 155 -7.10 -15.84 -3.49
N ILE A 156 -8.16 -15.08 -3.78
CA ILE A 156 -8.27 -13.68 -3.37
C ILE A 156 -9.56 -13.53 -2.57
N GLY A 157 -9.44 -12.98 -1.37
CA GLY A 157 -10.57 -12.65 -0.51
C GLY A 157 -10.51 -11.21 -0.06
N ILE A 158 -11.60 -10.46 -0.28
CA ILE A 158 -11.71 -9.07 0.18
C ILE A 158 -12.93 -8.92 1.08
N SER A 159 -12.78 -8.21 2.19
CA SER A 159 -13.87 -7.90 3.11
C SER A 159 -13.81 -6.47 3.60
N GLN A 160 -14.98 -5.90 3.91
CA GLN A 160 -15.15 -4.59 4.53
C GLN A 160 -16.21 -4.70 5.62
N ASN A 161 -15.89 -4.20 6.82
CA ASN A 161 -16.83 -4.17 7.92
C ASN A 161 -17.97 -3.17 7.61
N GLN A 162 -19.22 -3.58 7.88
CA GLN A 162 -20.41 -2.76 7.55
C GLN A 162 -20.58 -1.54 8.48
N HIS A 163 -20.09 -1.62 9.71
CA HIS A 163 -20.19 -0.54 10.70
C HIS A 163 -18.94 0.34 10.74
N THR A 164 -17.76 -0.28 10.62
CA THR A 164 -16.46 0.40 10.59
C THR A 164 -15.87 0.27 9.20
N LYS A 165 -16.36 1.04 8.23
CA LYS A 165 -16.01 0.88 6.80
C LYS A 165 -14.52 1.12 6.47
N THR A 166 -13.75 1.73 7.38
CA THR A 166 -12.28 1.82 7.32
C THR A 166 -11.59 0.47 7.58
N GLN A 167 -12.25 -0.45 8.29
CA GLN A 167 -11.78 -1.80 8.51
C GLN A 167 -12.05 -2.64 7.26
N THR A 168 -11.00 -2.83 6.48
CA THR A 168 -10.98 -3.69 5.30
C THR A 168 -9.86 -4.70 5.42
N ALA A 169 -9.99 -5.82 4.73
CA ALA A 169 -8.95 -6.83 4.61
C ALA A 169 -8.87 -7.36 3.18
N PHE A 170 -7.65 -7.52 2.68
CA PHE A 170 -7.31 -8.12 1.40
C PHE A 170 -6.35 -9.27 1.66
N VAL A 171 -6.77 -10.49 1.31
CA VAL A 171 -6.00 -11.72 1.54
C VAL A 171 -5.71 -12.38 0.20
N TYR A 172 -4.46 -12.80 0.02
CA TYR A 172 -3.96 -13.45 -1.19
C TYR A 172 -3.26 -14.76 -0.82
N ASP A 173 -3.96 -15.88 -0.99
CA ASP A 173 -3.43 -17.22 -0.74
C ASP A 173 -2.85 -17.79 -2.04
N MET A 174 -1.53 -17.99 -2.09
CA MET A 174 -0.82 -18.42 -3.29
C MET A 174 -0.24 -19.82 -3.12
N SER A 175 -0.40 -20.66 -4.16
CA SER A 175 0.13 -22.03 -4.18
C SER A 175 0.45 -22.47 -5.60
N SER A 176 0.62 -23.77 -5.81
CA SER A 176 0.93 -24.39 -7.10
C SER A 176 -0.14 -25.40 -7.51
N ASN A 177 -0.65 -25.25 -8.73
CA ASN A 177 -1.59 -26.23 -9.33
C ASN A 177 -0.96 -27.63 -9.43
N ALA A 178 0.36 -27.68 -9.66
CA ALA A 178 1.11 -28.94 -9.70
C ALA A 178 1.17 -29.61 -8.33
N LEU A 179 1.36 -28.83 -7.25
CA LEU A 179 1.27 -29.37 -5.89
C LEU A 179 -0.13 -29.85 -5.55
N GLU A 180 -1.15 -29.05 -5.84
CA GLU A 180 -2.53 -29.46 -5.58
C GLU A 180 -2.87 -30.79 -6.27
N SER A 181 -2.49 -30.91 -7.54
CA SER A 181 -2.68 -32.13 -8.32
C SER A 181 -1.88 -33.31 -7.75
N LEU A 182 -0.66 -33.08 -7.28
CA LEU A 182 0.15 -34.12 -6.64
C LEU A 182 -0.55 -34.66 -5.39
N TYR A 183 -1.03 -33.78 -4.51
CA TYR A 183 -1.68 -34.15 -3.25
C TYR A 183 -3.05 -34.82 -3.45
N LYS A 184 -3.80 -34.46 -4.49
CA LYS A 184 -5.07 -35.14 -4.82
C LYS A 184 -4.87 -36.58 -5.28
N ASN A 185 -3.76 -36.86 -5.98
CA ASN A 185 -3.58 -38.13 -6.69
C ASN A 185 -2.58 -39.09 -6.01
N THR A 186 -1.87 -38.65 -4.98
CA THR A 186 -0.77 -39.43 -4.38
C THR A 186 -0.91 -39.52 -2.87
N LYS A 187 -0.99 -40.75 -2.32
CA LYS A 187 -1.09 -40.97 -0.86
C LYS A 187 0.24 -40.82 -0.12
N ASN A 188 1.36 -41.25 -0.72
CA ASN A 188 2.70 -41.23 -0.11
C ASN A 188 3.61 -40.22 -0.83
N ILE A 189 3.54 -38.97 -0.40
CA ILE A 189 4.28 -37.86 -1.03
C ILE A 189 5.66 -37.76 -0.40
N SER A 190 6.71 -37.93 -1.21
CA SER A 190 8.09 -37.73 -0.82
C SER A 190 8.53 -36.30 -1.14
N LEU A 191 9.64 -35.85 -0.53
CA LEU A 191 10.25 -34.57 -0.87
C LEU A 191 10.59 -34.47 -2.36
N LYS A 192 11.06 -35.57 -2.98
CA LYS A 192 11.34 -35.62 -4.41
C LYS A 192 10.10 -35.33 -5.25
N HIS A 193 8.93 -35.86 -4.87
CA HIS A 193 7.67 -35.57 -5.56
C HIS A 193 7.32 -34.07 -5.50
N ILE A 194 7.45 -33.47 -4.32
CA ILE A 194 7.20 -32.03 -4.09
C ILE A 194 8.15 -31.19 -4.94
N THR A 195 9.45 -31.49 -4.88
CA THR A 195 10.46 -30.77 -5.68
C THR A 195 10.14 -30.88 -7.16
N THR A 196 9.90 -32.09 -7.70
CA THR A 196 9.56 -32.26 -9.12
C THR A 196 8.31 -31.48 -9.54
N ALA A 197 7.28 -31.42 -8.70
CA ALA A 197 6.07 -30.65 -8.97
C ALA A 197 6.37 -29.14 -9.05
N LEU A 198 7.15 -28.60 -8.12
CA LEU A 198 7.48 -27.17 -8.07
C LEU A 198 8.48 -26.74 -9.14
N GLU A 199 9.44 -27.59 -9.52
CA GLU A 199 10.42 -27.30 -10.57
C GLU A 199 9.76 -27.06 -11.93
N ARG A 200 8.60 -27.68 -12.20
CA ARG A 200 7.82 -27.41 -13.42
C ARG A 200 7.44 -25.94 -13.53
N ASN A 201 6.94 -25.33 -12.46
CA ASN A 201 6.53 -23.94 -12.45
C ASN A 201 7.75 -23.02 -12.56
N LYS A 202 8.83 -23.33 -11.85
CA LYS A 202 10.09 -22.57 -11.97
C LYS A 202 10.60 -22.56 -13.41
N LYS A 203 10.56 -23.70 -14.10
CA LYS A 203 11.00 -23.81 -15.50
C LYS A 203 10.22 -22.91 -16.47
N LEU A 204 8.91 -22.71 -16.23
CA LEU A 204 8.07 -21.89 -17.10
C LEU A 204 8.35 -20.38 -16.97
N ASN A 205 8.98 -19.98 -15.87
CA ASN A 205 9.34 -18.60 -15.59
C ASN A 205 10.70 -18.23 -16.20
N LYS A 206 10.95 -16.93 -16.39
CA LYS A 206 12.27 -16.44 -16.82
C LYS A 206 13.37 -16.85 -15.83
N ASN A 207 14.61 -16.92 -16.33
CA ASN A 207 15.78 -17.22 -15.51
C ASN A 207 16.13 -16.10 -14.52
N VAL A 208 15.62 -14.89 -14.74
CA VAL A 208 15.77 -13.73 -13.86
C VAL A 208 14.48 -12.92 -13.84
N VAL A 209 14.10 -12.48 -12.64
CA VAL A 209 12.98 -11.56 -12.39
C VAL A 209 13.54 -10.27 -11.83
N ILE A 210 13.17 -9.14 -12.44
CA ILE A 210 13.52 -7.80 -11.96
C ILE A 210 12.24 -7.05 -11.61
N TYR A 211 12.28 -6.28 -10.52
CA TYR A 211 11.16 -5.43 -10.12
C TYR A 211 11.65 -4.09 -9.55
N PRO A 212 11.10 -2.93 -9.96
CA PRO A 212 10.17 -2.75 -11.08
C PRO A 212 10.73 -3.33 -12.39
N PHE A 213 9.88 -3.90 -13.22
CA PHE A 213 10.32 -4.52 -14.48
C PHE A 213 10.70 -3.46 -15.52
N ASN A 214 11.47 -3.86 -16.54
CA ASN A 214 11.93 -2.92 -17.57
C ASN A 214 10.77 -2.25 -18.30
N GLY A 215 10.74 -0.92 -18.32
CA GLY A 215 9.67 -0.11 -18.90
C GLY A 215 8.41 0.00 -18.04
N GLN A 216 8.42 -0.49 -16.79
CA GLN A 216 7.26 -0.38 -15.90
C GLN A 216 6.92 1.09 -15.64
N LYS A 217 5.62 1.41 -15.74
CA LYS A 217 5.04 2.71 -15.42
C LYS A 217 4.19 2.61 -14.16
N GLU A 218 3.82 3.76 -13.61
CA GLU A 218 2.94 3.84 -12.44
C GLU A 218 3.50 3.14 -11.19
N VAL A 219 4.84 3.15 -11.03
CA VAL A 219 5.49 2.61 -9.83
C VAL A 219 5.27 3.58 -8.66
N PRO A 220 4.79 3.12 -7.49
CA PRO A 220 4.75 3.96 -6.30
C PRO A 220 6.15 4.50 -5.98
N PRO A 221 6.29 5.74 -5.50
CA PRO A 221 7.60 6.34 -5.26
C PRO A 221 8.24 5.94 -3.92
N ALA A 222 7.48 5.30 -3.03
CA ALA A 222 7.86 5.14 -1.63
C ALA A 222 7.62 3.74 -1.08
N PHE A 223 8.39 3.42 -0.03
CA PHE A 223 8.13 2.35 0.92
C PHE A 223 7.83 2.98 2.28
N PHE A 224 6.99 2.34 3.09
CA PHE A 224 6.59 2.84 4.41
C PHE A 224 6.98 1.86 5.52
N ASP A 225 6.13 0.89 5.80
CA ASP A 225 6.34 -0.09 6.86
C ASP A 225 5.99 -1.49 6.34
N GLU A 226 6.62 -2.51 6.91
CA GLU A 226 6.37 -3.94 6.65
C GLU A 226 6.55 -4.73 7.96
N LEU A 227 5.94 -5.91 8.06
CA LEU A 227 6.14 -6.80 9.20
C LEU A 227 6.59 -8.19 8.70
N PRO A 228 7.79 -8.68 9.07
CA PRO A 228 8.84 -7.95 9.79
C PRO A 228 9.43 -6.80 8.95
N ASP A 229 9.95 -5.76 9.59
CA ASP A 229 10.40 -4.54 8.91
C ASP A 229 11.86 -4.68 8.41
N PRO A 230 12.13 -4.59 7.08
CA PRO A 230 13.50 -4.59 6.55
C PRO A 230 14.28 -3.29 6.86
N LEU A 231 13.60 -2.20 7.20
CA LEU A 231 14.18 -0.89 7.49
C LEU A 231 13.57 -0.26 8.77
N PRO A 232 13.76 -0.87 9.96
CA PRO A 232 13.07 -0.47 11.19
C PRO A 232 13.36 0.97 11.67
N GLU A 233 14.44 1.59 11.17
CA GLU A 233 14.75 2.99 11.46
C GLU A 233 14.04 3.99 10.54
N HIS A 234 13.37 3.54 9.48
CA HIS A 234 12.76 4.35 8.44
C HIS A 234 11.28 4.00 8.28
N ARG A 235 10.38 4.90 8.71
CA ARG A 235 8.94 4.77 8.42
C ARG A 235 8.56 5.24 7.02
N VAL A 236 9.50 5.89 6.32
CA VAL A 236 9.38 6.28 4.93
C VAL A 236 10.74 6.23 4.23
N SER A 237 10.79 5.56 3.10
CA SER A 237 11.93 5.50 2.19
C SER A 237 11.47 5.51 0.73
N GLY A 238 12.41 5.38 -0.21
CA GLY A 238 12.09 5.16 -1.61
C GLY A 238 11.65 3.73 -1.88
N PHE A 239 10.91 3.56 -2.99
CA PHE A 239 10.45 2.25 -3.45
C PHE A 239 11.63 1.31 -3.70
N PRO A 240 11.66 0.10 -3.12
CA PRO A 240 12.78 -0.81 -3.28
C PRO A 240 12.84 -1.39 -4.69
N ILE A 241 14.05 -1.65 -5.15
CA ILE A 241 14.35 -2.30 -6.43
C ILE A 241 14.91 -3.68 -6.11
N SER A 242 14.43 -4.72 -6.78
CA SER A 242 14.82 -6.10 -6.52
C SER A 242 15.14 -6.85 -7.81
N ILE A 243 16.02 -7.83 -7.68
CA ILE A 243 16.35 -8.80 -8.71
C ILE A 243 16.52 -10.17 -8.06
N SER A 244 15.90 -11.17 -8.67
CA SER A 244 15.89 -12.55 -8.19
C SER A 244 16.26 -13.48 -9.34
N PHE A 245 17.30 -14.31 -9.15
CA PHE A 245 17.65 -15.34 -10.12
C PHE A 245 16.87 -16.62 -9.82
N ASN A 246 16.31 -17.21 -10.88
CA ASN A 246 15.50 -18.39 -10.78
C ASN A 246 16.37 -19.60 -10.44
N SER A 247 16.10 -20.23 -9.28
CA SER A 247 16.86 -21.37 -8.78
C SER A 247 16.79 -22.64 -9.64
N TYR A 248 15.88 -22.70 -10.62
CA TYR A 248 15.88 -23.77 -11.63
C TYR A 248 17.12 -23.68 -12.54
N TYR A 249 17.56 -22.46 -12.86
CA TYR A 249 18.64 -22.20 -13.82
C TYR A 249 19.96 -21.84 -13.15
N HIS A 250 19.90 -21.27 -11.95
CA HIS A 250 21.05 -20.70 -11.26
C HIS A 250 21.20 -21.28 -9.87
N LYS A 251 22.44 -21.46 -9.40
CA LYS A 251 22.72 -22.02 -8.08
C LYS A 251 23.33 -21.00 -7.13
N GLU A 252 24.19 -20.15 -7.67
CA GLU A 252 24.93 -19.17 -6.87
C GLU A 252 24.99 -17.82 -7.55
N ALA A 253 24.87 -16.77 -6.75
CA ALA A 253 25.04 -15.39 -7.20
C ALA A 253 25.80 -14.58 -6.14
N LYS A 254 26.68 -13.68 -6.60
CA LYS A 254 27.41 -12.73 -5.76
C LYS A 254 27.29 -11.33 -6.34
N LEU A 255 26.72 -10.41 -5.57
CA LEU A 255 26.57 -9.02 -5.96
C LEU A 255 27.93 -8.34 -6.12
N LEU A 256 28.11 -7.63 -7.24
CA LEU A 256 29.24 -6.71 -7.45
C LEU A 256 28.77 -5.26 -7.43
N LYS A 257 27.66 -4.96 -8.11
CA LYS A 257 27.15 -3.60 -8.29
C LYS A 257 25.63 -3.59 -8.32
N PHE A 258 25.02 -2.63 -7.63
CA PHE A 258 23.59 -2.34 -7.71
C PHE A 258 23.44 -0.84 -7.51
N GLU A 259 22.99 -0.12 -8.52
CA GLU A 259 22.91 1.33 -8.51
C GLU A 259 21.64 1.82 -9.16
N LEU A 260 21.14 2.95 -8.67
CA LEU A 260 19.97 3.65 -9.15
C LEU A 260 20.39 5.05 -9.58
N TYR A 261 19.91 5.48 -10.73
CA TYR A 261 20.14 6.81 -11.30
C TYR A 261 18.79 7.48 -11.59
N ASP A 262 18.72 8.78 -11.36
CA ASP A 262 17.55 9.58 -11.71
C ASP A 262 17.52 9.92 -13.21
N ASN A 263 16.48 10.65 -13.63
CA ASN A 263 16.27 11.06 -15.01
C ASN A 263 17.39 11.96 -15.58
N ASN A 264 18.19 12.61 -14.72
CA ASN A 264 19.31 13.46 -15.12
C ASN A 264 20.63 12.69 -15.18
N GLY A 265 20.61 11.37 -14.93
CA GLY A 265 21.79 10.53 -14.84
C GLY A 265 22.56 10.70 -13.53
N VAL A 266 21.98 11.36 -12.52
CA VAL A 266 22.60 11.51 -11.20
C VAL A 266 22.34 10.26 -10.37
N GLN A 267 23.40 9.70 -9.80
CA GLN A 267 23.29 8.51 -8.95
C GLN A 267 22.57 8.85 -7.64
N VAL A 268 21.59 8.01 -7.29
CA VAL A 268 20.92 8.04 -5.99
C VAL A 268 21.87 7.39 -4.97
N ASN A 269 22.71 8.21 -4.34
CA ASN A 269 23.81 7.71 -3.50
C ASN A 269 23.35 7.16 -2.14
N ASN A 270 22.28 7.70 -1.55
CA ASN A 270 21.81 7.29 -0.22
C ASN A 270 20.95 6.03 -0.31
N THR A 271 21.59 4.86 -0.43
CA THR A 271 20.94 3.57 -0.63
C THR A 271 21.50 2.49 0.30
N LEU A 272 20.67 1.52 0.68
CA LEU A 272 21.08 0.26 1.29
C LEU A 272 20.90 -0.89 0.31
N LYS A 273 21.71 -1.94 0.45
CA LYS A 273 21.67 -3.12 -0.40
C LYS A 273 21.59 -4.35 0.49
N PHE A 274 20.63 -5.22 0.21
CA PHE A 274 20.47 -6.48 0.91
C PHE A 274 20.65 -7.67 -0.02
N ASP A 275 21.27 -8.70 0.53
CA ASP A 275 21.27 -10.07 0.03
C ASP A 275 20.83 -11.01 1.17
N TYR A 276 20.80 -12.31 0.93
CA TYR A 276 20.41 -13.30 1.95
C TYR A 276 21.25 -13.29 3.24
N LYS A 277 22.46 -12.70 3.22
CA LYS A 277 23.33 -12.60 4.40
C LYS A 277 23.11 -11.31 5.17
N THR A 278 22.86 -10.21 4.46
CA THR A 278 22.73 -8.87 5.05
C THR A 278 21.29 -8.47 5.35
N ASP A 279 20.31 -9.22 4.85
CA ASP A 279 18.89 -9.02 5.18
C ASP A 279 18.65 -9.18 6.70
N PRO A 280 18.18 -8.12 7.40
CA PRO A 280 18.01 -8.13 8.84
C PRO A 280 17.02 -9.22 9.32
N ASN A 281 16.02 -9.57 8.50
CA ASN A 281 15.00 -10.55 8.87
C ASN A 281 15.21 -11.94 8.26
N LYS A 282 16.29 -12.14 7.49
CA LYS A 282 16.67 -13.43 6.88
C LYS A 282 15.54 -14.09 6.05
N ARG A 283 14.80 -13.28 5.30
CA ARG A 283 13.72 -13.67 4.39
C ARG A 283 14.17 -13.74 2.93
N LEU A 284 15.24 -13.04 2.55
CA LEU A 284 15.80 -13.12 1.20
C LEU A 284 16.43 -14.50 0.93
N GLU A 285 16.16 -15.09 -0.23
CA GLU A 285 16.82 -16.31 -0.68
C GLU A 285 18.21 -16.00 -1.26
N LYS A 286 19.06 -17.03 -1.43
CA LYS A 286 20.46 -16.89 -1.87
C LYS A 286 20.66 -16.14 -3.19
N LEU A 287 19.62 -16.08 -4.01
CA LEU A 287 19.61 -15.53 -5.35
C LEU A 287 18.85 -14.20 -5.45
N ASP A 288 18.43 -13.64 -4.30
CA ASP A 288 17.72 -12.38 -4.20
C ASP A 288 18.67 -11.25 -3.80
N PHE A 289 18.51 -10.12 -4.50
CA PHE A 289 19.20 -8.88 -4.18
C PHE A 289 18.22 -7.72 -4.20
N VAL A 290 18.37 -6.82 -3.24
CA VAL A 290 17.47 -5.68 -3.06
C VAL A 290 18.27 -4.41 -2.85
N LEU A 291 17.83 -3.31 -3.46
CA LEU A 291 18.34 -1.97 -3.24
C LEU A 291 17.20 -1.10 -2.71
N PHE A 292 17.43 -0.50 -1.54
CA PHE A 292 16.53 0.45 -0.90
C PHE A 292 17.09 1.87 -1.04
N PRO A 293 16.43 2.77 -1.78
CA PRO A 293 16.68 4.19 -1.66
C PRO A 293 16.21 4.69 -0.29
N LEU A 294 17.09 5.31 0.50
CA LEU A 294 16.75 5.82 1.83
C LEU A 294 15.98 7.15 1.80
N LYS A 295 15.78 7.70 0.61
CA LYS A 295 14.89 8.84 0.35
C LYS A 295 13.83 8.42 -0.64
N ARG A 296 12.61 8.91 -0.43
CA ARG A 296 11.49 8.77 -1.34
C ARG A 296 11.88 9.19 -2.76
N LEU A 297 11.44 8.43 -3.75
CA LEU A 297 11.63 8.76 -5.16
C LEU A 297 10.71 9.91 -5.57
N ASN A 298 11.09 10.67 -6.59
CA ASN A 298 10.26 11.74 -7.12
C ASN A 298 9.07 11.15 -7.87
N TRP A 299 7.92 11.83 -7.79
CA TRP A 299 6.77 11.55 -8.65
C TRP A 299 7.08 11.84 -10.12
N ASN A 300 6.35 11.20 -11.04
CA ASN A 300 6.44 11.40 -12.49
C ASN A 300 7.90 11.48 -13.00
N SER A 301 8.75 10.57 -12.53
CA SER A 301 10.18 10.58 -12.80
C SER A 301 10.62 9.23 -13.34
N GLN A 302 11.49 9.25 -14.33
CA GLN A 302 12.15 8.04 -14.82
C GLN A 302 13.40 7.75 -13.99
N TYR A 303 13.63 6.47 -13.72
CA TYR A 303 14.82 5.99 -13.04
C TYR A 303 15.48 4.89 -13.88
N HIS A 304 16.80 4.85 -13.81
CA HIS A 304 17.62 3.86 -14.49
C HIS A 304 18.40 3.04 -13.46
N VAL A 305 18.41 1.73 -13.64
CA VAL A 305 19.04 0.78 -12.72
C VAL A 305 20.19 0.09 -13.41
N LYS A 306 21.33 -0.02 -12.73
CA LYS A 306 22.50 -0.79 -13.17
C LYS A 306 22.83 -1.87 -12.15
N PHE A 307 22.91 -3.10 -12.63
CA PHE A 307 23.19 -4.27 -11.82
C PHE A 307 24.32 -5.09 -12.43
N LEU A 308 25.25 -5.54 -11.59
CA LEU A 308 26.34 -6.42 -11.95
C LEU A 308 26.52 -7.48 -10.85
N ALA A 309 26.58 -8.74 -11.24
CA ALA A 309 26.86 -9.84 -10.32
C ALA A 309 27.67 -10.94 -11.00
N ILE A 310 28.30 -11.80 -10.20
CA ILE A 310 28.81 -13.08 -10.65
C ILE A 310 27.70 -14.10 -10.42
N VAL A 311 27.21 -14.75 -11.46
CA VAL A 311 26.16 -15.79 -11.41
C VAL A 311 26.73 -17.05 -12.04
N ASP A 312 26.79 -18.14 -11.29
CA ASP A 312 27.37 -19.41 -11.73
C ASP A 312 28.74 -19.26 -12.42
N GLN A 313 29.62 -18.45 -11.82
CA GLN A 313 30.98 -18.12 -12.29
C GLN A 313 31.07 -17.17 -13.51
N GLU A 314 29.94 -16.72 -14.06
CA GLU A 314 29.90 -15.74 -15.15
C GLU A 314 29.52 -14.34 -14.67
N ILE A 315 30.08 -13.29 -15.28
CA ILE A 315 29.68 -11.91 -15.00
C ILE A 315 28.38 -11.60 -15.75
N VAL A 316 27.30 -11.33 -15.00
CA VAL A 316 26.01 -10.93 -15.54
C VAL A 316 25.78 -9.44 -15.28
N SER A 317 25.55 -8.70 -16.37
CA SER A 317 25.15 -7.28 -16.33
C SER A 317 23.68 -7.11 -16.72
N LYS A 318 22.95 -6.28 -15.98
CA LYS A 318 21.57 -5.89 -16.29
C LYS A 318 21.42 -4.38 -16.14
N GLU A 319 20.79 -3.78 -17.14
CA GLU A 319 20.39 -2.37 -17.10
C GLU A 319 18.93 -2.26 -17.53
N TRP A 320 18.14 -1.49 -16.77
CA TRP A 320 16.72 -1.28 -17.09
C TRP A 320 16.22 0.06 -16.56
N HIS A 321 15.00 0.43 -16.95
CA HIS A 321 14.38 1.65 -16.47
C HIS A 321 12.94 1.41 -16.01
N PHE A 322 12.44 2.30 -15.17
CA PHE A 322 11.02 2.37 -14.78
C PHE A 322 10.63 3.83 -14.52
N SER A 323 9.33 4.09 -14.44
CA SER A 323 8.79 5.42 -14.16
C SER A 323 7.83 5.39 -12.98
N THR A 324 8.00 6.35 -12.07
CA THR A 324 7.09 6.54 -10.96
C THR A 324 5.74 7.08 -11.45
N GLN A 325 4.71 6.86 -10.64
CA GLN A 325 3.35 7.28 -10.95
C GLN A 325 3.24 8.77 -11.26
N LYS A 326 2.34 9.07 -12.20
CA LYS A 326 1.97 10.43 -12.59
C LYS A 326 0.50 10.66 -12.28
N PHE A 327 0.16 11.92 -12.04
CA PHE A 327 -1.23 12.33 -11.84
C PHE A 327 -1.76 12.99 -13.12
N ASN A 328 -3.04 12.78 -13.40
CA ASN A 328 -3.77 13.48 -14.44
C ASN A 328 -4.31 14.85 -13.96
N MET A 329 -3.83 15.30 -12.79
CA MET A 329 -4.20 16.55 -12.15
C MET A 329 -2.94 17.22 -11.58
N PRO A 330 -2.98 18.53 -11.28
CA PRO A 330 -1.80 19.25 -10.79
C PRO A 330 -1.22 18.63 -9.51
N LEU A 331 0.10 18.46 -9.49
CA LEU A 331 0.86 18.01 -8.33
C LEU A 331 1.65 19.19 -7.76
N HIS A 332 1.44 19.49 -6.49
CA HIS A 332 2.16 20.51 -5.73
C HIS A 332 3.09 19.85 -4.72
N ILE A 333 4.35 20.29 -4.68
CA ILE A 333 5.34 19.83 -3.71
C ILE A 333 5.45 20.88 -2.61
N VAL A 334 4.83 20.62 -1.46
CA VAL A 334 4.69 21.58 -0.37
C VAL A 334 5.98 21.61 0.45
N LYS A 335 6.87 22.56 0.16
CA LYS A 335 8.14 22.75 0.88
C LYS A 335 8.08 23.88 1.92
N ASP A 336 7.20 24.85 1.70
CA ASP A 336 6.98 26.00 2.58
C ASP A 336 5.51 26.03 3.02
N ASN A 337 5.30 26.15 4.32
CA ASN A 337 3.97 26.23 4.94
C ASN A 337 3.24 27.55 4.63
N ASN A 338 3.95 28.55 4.10
CA ASN A 338 3.40 29.86 3.74
C ASN A 338 2.94 29.96 2.27
N GLU A 339 3.18 28.92 1.46
CA GLU A 339 2.82 28.94 0.05
C GLU A 339 1.29 28.90 -0.13
N VAL A 340 0.79 29.74 -1.04
CA VAL A 340 -0.65 29.85 -1.33
C VAL A 340 -0.93 29.19 -2.68
N TYR A 341 -1.78 28.17 -2.68
CA TYR A 341 -2.10 27.40 -3.87
C TYR A 341 -3.47 27.80 -4.45
N PRO A 342 -3.52 28.34 -5.68
CA PRO A 342 -4.78 28.66 -6.34
C PRO A 342 -5.47 27.37 -6.83
N MET A 343 -6.78 27.28 -6.62
CA MET A 343 -7.63 26.17 -7.09
C MET A 343 -8.97 26.71 -7.59
N LYS A 344 -9.60 26.10 -8.60
CA LYS A 344 -10.98 26.45 -8.95
C LYS A 344 -11.96 25.56 -8.20
N GLN A 345 -13.22 25.98 -8.18
CA GLN A 345 -14.29 25.15 -7.63
C GLN A 345 -14.40 23.83 -8.43
N MET A 346 -14.62 22.73 -7.70
CA MET A 346 -14.66 21.35 -8.19
C MET A 346 -13.33 20.79 -8.71
N ASP A 347 -12.24 21.57 -8.70
CA ASP A 347 -10.92 21.06 -9.08
C ASP A 347 -10.34 20.15 -7.99
N SER A 348 -9.63 19.10 -8.45
CA SER A 348 -8.83 18.22 -7.60
C SER A 348 -7.36 18.44 -7.87
N HIS A 349 -6.57 18.71 -6.83
CA HIS A 349 -5.11 18.80 -6.91
C HIS A 349 -4.47 17.75 -5.98
N VAL A 350 -3.25 17.35 -6.28
CA VAL A 350 -2.43 16.49 -5.41
C VAL A 350 -1.41 17.35 -4.69
N PHE A 351 -1.29 17.15 -3.37
CA PHE A 351 -0.32 17.80 -2.51
C PHE A 351 0.59 16.75 -1.90
N TYR A 352 1.86 16.81 -2.25
CA TYR A 352 2.91 15.99 -1.69
C TYR A 352 3.70 16.80 -0.66
N PHE A 353 3.85 16.25 0.54
CA PHE A 353 4.58 16.83 1.66
C PHE A 353 5.90 16.06 1.82
N PRO A 354 7.04 16.58 1.31
CA PRO A 354 8.30 15.86 1.41
C PRO A 354 8.66 15.59 2.87
N PRO A 355 8.96 14.34 3.24
CA PRO A 355 9.33 14.02 4.61
C PRO A 355 10.62 14.72 4.97
N THR A 356 10.59 15.46 6.09
CA THR A 356 11.75 16.17 6.64
C THR A 356 12.66 15.26 7.47
N SER A 357 12.18 14.07 7.84
CA SER A 357 12.96 13.04 8.56
C SER A 357 12.54 11.64 8.12
N LYS A 358 13.33 10.62 8.50
CA LYS A 358 13.06 9.20 8.19
C LYS A 358 11.79 8.62 8.83
N VAL A 359 11.16 9.35 9.76
CA VAL A 359 9.94 8.92 10.47
C VAL A 359 8.75 9.88 10.27
N ASP A 360 8.89 10.83 9.34
CA ASP A 360 7.94 11.92 9.10
C ASP A 360 6.77 11.48 8.21
N LEU A 361 5.62 11.21 8.81
CA LEU A 361 4.39 10.82 8.13
C LEU A 361 3.28 11.85 8.42
N LEU A 362 2.33 12.00 7.49
CA LEU A 362 1.14 12.81 7.76
C LEU A 362 0.22 12.10 8.74
N HIS A 363 -0.30 12.87 9.69
CA HIS A 363 -1.28 12.45 10.70
C HIS A 363 -2.17 13.65 11.07
N ASP A 364 -3.25 13.40 11.82
CA ASP A 364 -4.12 14.43 12.43
C ASP A 364 -4.56 15.55 11.47
N ILE A 365 -5.11 15.16 10.31
CA ILE A 365 -5.60 16.14 9.34
C ILE A 365 -6.96 16.68 9.78
N SER A 366 -7.04 17.99 9.98
CA SER A 366 -8.30 18.70 10.16
C SER A 366 -8.53 19.65 8.99
N TYR A 367 -9.70 19.56 8.39
CA TYR A 367 -10.04 20.33 7.20
C TYR A 367 -11.49 20.81 7.22
N PRO A 368 -11.78 21.97 6.62
CA PRO A 368 -13.14 22.50 6.54
C PRO A 368 -14.02 21.65 5.62
N SER A 369 -15.33 21.62 5.89
CA SER A 369 -16.31 20.78 5.17
C SER A 369 -16.51 21.12 3.68
N ASN A 370 -15.95 22.23 3.21
CA ASN A 370 -15.97 22.67 1.81
C ASN A 370 -14.79 22.13 0.99
N VAL A 371 -13.95 21.30 1.59
CA VAL A 371 -12.84 20.61 0.96
C VAL A 371 -13.00 19.12 1.22
N ASP A 372 -12.69 18.30 0.21
CA ASP A 372 -12.57 16.85 0.38
C ASP A 372 -11.11 16.41 0.31
N ILE A 373 -10.71 15.48 1.18
CA ILE A 373 -9.35 14.93 1.21
C ILE A 373 -9.40 13.41 1.07
N GLU A 374 -8.48 12.89 0.26
CA GLU A 374 -8.19 11.47 0.07
C GLU A 374 -6.69 11.26 0.23
N PHE A 375 -6.26 10.28 1.02
CA PHE A 375 -4.86 9.89 1.07
C PHE A 375 -4.50 9.11 -0.20
N ILE A 376 -3.43 9.53 -0.87
CA ILE A 376 -2.78 8.74 -1.92
C ILE A 376 -1.73 7.81 -1.30
N ASP A 377 -0.99 8.34 -0.33
CA ASP A 377 -0.08 7.60 0.53
C ASP A 377 0.18 8.37 1.84
N LYS A 378 1.06 7.86 2.71
CA LYS A 378 1.29 8.46 4.05
C LYS A 378 1.99 9.84 4.03
N ASN A 379 2.37 10.37 2.87
CA ASN A 379 2.91 11.73 2.70
C ASN A 379 2.26 12.52 1.56
N THR A 380 1.18 12.01 0.95
CA THR A 380 0.57 12.62 -0.23
C THR A 380 -0.94 12.53 -0.14
N ILE A 381 -1.61 13.66 -0.33
CA ILE A 381 -3.08 13.74 -0.35
C ILE A 381 -3.56 14.28 -1.69
N LYS A 382 -4.74 13.81 -2.11
CA LYS A 382 -5.57 14.47 -3.11
C LYS A 382 -6.57 15.35 -2.36
N LEU A 383 -6.74 16.57 -2.84
CA LEU A 383 -7.63 17.56 -2.27
C LEU A 383 -8.59 18.05 -3.35
N THR A 384 -9.89 18.03 -3.08
CA THR A 384 -10.95 18.51 -3.98
C THR A 384 -11.67 19.70 -3.37
N ALA A 385 -11.77 20.81 -4.10
CA ALA A 385 -12.47 22.01 -3.64
C ALA A 385 -13.99 21.89 -3.92
N LEU A 386 -14.81 21.51 -2.93
CA LEU A 386 -16.24 21.20 -3.16
C LEU A 386 -17.12 22.44 -3.35
N ALA A 387 -16.82 23.54 -2.65
CA ALA A 387 -17.68 24.72 -2.65
C ALA A 387 -16.89 26.03 -2.61
N GLN A 388 -17.55 27.11 -3.02
CA GLN A 388 -17.00 28.46 -2.99
C GLN A 388 -16.60 28.84 -1.56
N VAL A 389 -15.39 29.34 -1.39
CA VAL A 389 -14.97 30.04 -0.18
C VAL A 389 -14.62 31.46 -0.58
N LYS A 390 -15.26 32.46 0.05
CA LYS A 390 -14.95 33.89 -0.21
C LYS A 390 -13.58 34.32 0.36
N ARG A 391 -12.76 33.40 0.89
CA ARG A 391 -11.51 33.68 1.61
C ARG A 391 -10.50 32.53 1.48
N THR A 392 -9.22 32.87 1.67
CA THR A 392 -8.11 31.94 1.85
C THR A 392 -8.41 30.93 2.97
N GLN A 393 -8.15 29.64 2.72
CA GLN A 393 -8.32 28.57 3.69
C GLN A 393 -6.98 28.05 4.17
N ASN A 394 -6.82 27.89 5.48
CA ASN A 394 -5.64 27.28 6.07
C ASN A 394 -6.01 25.87 6.55
N LEU A 395 -5.32 24.87 6.04
CA LEU A 395 -5.45 23.49 6.48
C LEU A 395 -4.24 23.11 7.33
N LEU A 396 -4.50 22.51 8.48
CA LEU A 396 -3.46 21.96 9.36
C LEU A 396 -3.37 20.45 9.10
N ILE A 397 -2.18 20.01 8.70
CA ILE A 397 -1.89 18.65 8.26
C ILE A 397 -0.66 18.16 9.04
N GLY A 398 -0.90 17.60 10.23
CA GLY A 398 0.16 17.31 11.19
C GLY A 398 0.92 18.59 11.55
N LYS A 399 2.21 18.66 11.18
CA LYS A 399 3.07 19.85 11.37
C LYS A 399 3.09 20.81 10.18
N HIS A 400 2.38 20.48 9.11
CA HIS A 400 2.34 21.29 7.89
C HIS A 400 1.11 22.19 7.89
N GLN A 401 1.26 23.37 7.29
CA GLN A 401 0.15 24.25 6.99
C GLN A 401 0.05 24.38 5.48
N LEU A 402 -1.16 24.17 4.95
CA LEU A 402 -1.46 24.34 3.54
C LEU A 402 -2.44 25.48 3.38
N THR A 403 -2.07 26.49 2.59
CA THR A 403 -2.91 27.66 2.36
C THR A 403 -3.52 27.60 0.96
N LEU A 404 -4.85 27.55 0.86
CA LEU A 404 -5.57 27.46 -0.41
C LEU A 404 -6.29 28.77 -0.74
N ASN A 405 -6.24 29.16 -2.01
CA ASN A 405 -7.04 30.25 -2.57
C ASN A 405 -8.02 29.69 -3.60
N ILE A 406 -9.27 29.43 -3.17
CA ILE A 406 -10.30 28.82 -4.02
C ILE A 406 -11.03 29.91 -4.82
N GLN A 407 -10.81 29.91 -6.12
CA GLN A 407 -11.40 30.83 -7.10
C GLN A 407 -12.62 30.21 -7.78
N LYS A 408 -13.41 31.07 -8.44
CA LYS A 408 -14.59 30.65 -9.22
C LYS A 408 -14.20 29.83 -10.44
#